data_AF-A0A835G9C0-F1
#
_entry.id   AF-A0A835G9C0-F1
#
_cell.length_a   1.000
_cell.length_b   1.000
_cell.length_c   1.000
_cell.angle_alpha   90.00
_cell.angle_beta   90.00
_cell.angle_gamma   90.00
#
_symmetry.space_group_name_H-M   'P 1'
#
loop_
_entity.id
_entity.type
_entity.pdbx_description
1 polymer ?
#
loop_
_entity_poly.entity_id
_entity_poly.type
_entity_poly.pdbx_seq_one_letter_code
_entity_poly.pdbx_strand_id
1 'polypeptide(L)'
;MYMCVGSFSYVDPGQKVRTVEYVADKQGFHPILSHVPPEHPADSESVAQAKNRHYQLYAKIAEEHANPHPELISAPLETQAVAEARAKHAQLFRVIAEQHARIAAEREALLREEEEKQHLQELGQ
;
A
#
# COMPACT_ATOMS: atom_id res chain seq x y z
N MET A 1 5.21 34.98 2.73
CA MET A 1 5.95 33.70 2.58
C MET A 1 6.77 33.57 3.85
N TYR A 2 6.40 32.64 4.73
CA TYR A 2 7.03 32.50 6.04
C TYR A 2 8.26 31.61 5.90
N MET A 3 9.38 32.08 6.41
CA MET A 3 10.65 31.36 6.51
C MET A 3 10.92 31.21 8.00
N CYS A 4 11.07 29.96 8.46
CA CYS A 4 11.35 29.69 9.87
C CYS A 4 12.86 29.53 10.04
N VAL A 5 13.42 30.21 11.04
CA VAL A 5 14.83 30.11 11.39
C VAL A 5 14.96 29.53 12.78
N GLY A 6 16.02 28.76 13.01
CA GLY A 6 16.31 28.18 14.31
C GLY A 6 17.77 27.76 14.40
N SER A 7 18.20 27.44 15.62
CA SER A 7 19.52 26.89 15.87
C SER A 7 19.48 25.87 17.00
N PHE A 8 20.37 24.89 16.94
CA PHE A 8 20.62 23.96 18.04
C PHE A 8 22.12 23.66 18.16
N SER A 9 22.57 23.28 19.36
CA SER A 9 23.96 22.92 19.62
C SER A 9 24.07 21.59 20.37
N TYR A 10 25.10 20.82 20.08
CA TYR A 10 25.42 19.56 20.77
C TYR A 10 26.94 19.41 20.96
N VAL A 11 27.39 18.49 21.82
CA VAL A 11 28.80 18.16 22.03
C VAL A 11 29.13 16.85 21.31
N ASP A 12 30.13 16.87 20.41
CA ASP A 12 30.54 15.68 19.66
C ASP A 12 31.47 14.75 20.48
N PRO A 13 31.69 13.48 20.07
CA PRO A 13 32.55 12.53 20.79
C PRO A 13 34.00 13.00 21.06
N GLY A 14 34.50 13.94 20.26
CA GLY A 14 35.77 14.65 20.45
C GLY A 14 35.69 15.86 21.39
N GLN A 15 34.61 16.00 22.17
CA GLN A 15 34.37 17.06 23.16
C GLN A 15 34.34 18.49 22.58
N LYS A 16 33.91 18.67 21.32
CA LYS A 16 33.73 20.00 20.72
C LYS A 16 32.25 20.32 20.57
N VAL A 17 31.89 21.58 20.81
CA VAL A 17 30.52 22.07 20.58
C VAL A 17 30.30 22.26 19.08
N ARG A 18 29.23 21.65 18.57
CA ARG A 18 28.77 21.80 17.19
C ARG A 18 27.44 22.53 17.21
N THR A 19 27.35 23.57 16.40
CA THR A 19 26.16 24.38 16.25
C THR A 19 25.65 24.24 14.83
N VAL A 20 24.34 24.06 14.71
CA VAL A 20 23.64 24.02 13.43
C VAL A 20 22.62 25.13 13.45
N GLU A 21 22.77 26.07 12.53
CA GLU A 21 21.73 27.02 12.19
C GLU A 21 20.96 26.46 11.00
N TYR A 22 19.67 26.76 10.90
CA TYR A 22 18.91 26.31 9.76
C TYR A 22 17.84 27.31 9.34
N VAL A 23 17.53 27.23 8.05
CA VAL A 23 16.45 27.98 7.41
C VAL A 23 15.52 26.97 6.75
N ALA A 24 14.24 27.03 7.11
CA ALA A 24 13.18 26.24 6.49
C ALA A 24 12.31 27.14 5.60
N ASP A 25 12.33 26.87 4.29
CA ASP A 25 11.57 27.59 3.28
C ASP A 25 10.75 26.64 2.39
N LYS A 26 10.20 27.15 1.28
CA LYS A 26 9.40 26.33 0.34
C LYS A 26 10.23 25.30 -0.43
N GLN A 27 11.54 25.49 -0.57
CA GLN A 27 12.46 24.57 -1.23
C GLN A 27 13.00 23.51 -0.26
N GLY A 28 12.77 23.66 1.05
CA GLY A 28 13.05 22.63 2.04
C GLY A 28 13.87 23.14 3.22
N PHE A 29 14.72 22.25 3.73
CA PHE A 29 15.56 22.50 4.91
C PHE A 29 16.99 22.79 4.50
N HIS A 30 17.51 23.95 4.90
CA HIS A 30 18.85 24.42 4.58
C HIS A 30 19.69 24.57 5.85
N PRO A 31 20.48 23.55 6.23
CA PRO A 31 21.35 23.61 7.39
C PRO A 31 22.65 24.35 7.07
N ILE A 32 23.04 25.25 7.97
CA ILE A 32 24.33 25.93 8.01
C ILE A 32 25.09 25.33 9.18
N LEU A 33 26.08 24.52 8.87
CA LEU A 33 26.88 23.83 9.88
C LEU A 33 28.05 24.72 10.33
N SER A 34 28.30 24.77 11.65
CA SER A 34 29.48 25.47 12.20
C SER A 34 30.82 24.82 11.80
N HIS A 35 30.78 23.68 11.12
CA HIS A 35 31.94 22.91 10.72
C HIS A 35 31.65 22.13 9.44
N VAL A 36 32.69 21.88 8.66
CA VAL A 36 32.62 21.00 7.49
C VAL A 36 32.57 19.55 7.97
N PRO A 37 31.55 18.75 7.61
CA PRO A 37 31.55 17.32 7.86
C PRO A 37 32.78 16.68 7.22
N PRO A 38 33.32 15.60 7.81
CA PRO A 38 34.35 14.82 7.12
C PRO A 38 33.79 14.32 5.79
N GLU A 39 34.63 14.30 4.76
CA GLU A 39 34.31 13.66 3.49
C GLU A 39 33.82 12.23 3.72
N HIS A 40 32.86 11.79 2.92
CA HIS A 40 32.42 10.42 2.97
C HIS A 40 33.60 9.49 2.68
N PRO A 41 33.70 8.35 3.40
CA PRO A 41 34.75 7.39 3.10
C PRO A 41 34.62 6.93 1.64
N ALA A 42 35.75 6.91 0.94
CA ALA A 42 35.79 6.32 -0.39
C ALA A 42 35.37 4.84 -0.29
N ASP A 43 34.65 4.35 -1.30
CA ASP A 43 34.26 2.95 -1.35
C ASP A 43 35.52 2.05 -1.28
N SER A 44 35.47 1.00 -0.47
CA SER A 44 36.47 -0.07 -0.56
C SER A 44 36.37 -0.77 -1.92
N GLU A 45 37.44 -1.43 -2.34
CA GLU A 45 37.47 -2.20 -3.59
C GLU A 45 36.32 -3.22 -3.67
N SER A 46 36.01 -3.88 -2.56
CA SER A 46 34.88 -4.82 -2.44
C SER A 46 33.53 -4.16 -2.66
N VAL A 47 33.32 -2.95 -2.12
CA VAL A 47 32.07 -2.21 -2.28
C VAL A 47 31.93 -1.70 -3.71
N ALA A 48 33.01 -1.20 -4.32
CA ALA A 48 33.03 -0.80 -5.71
C ALA A 48 32.71 -1.97 -6.66
N GLN A 49 33.31 -3.14 -6.42
CA GLN A 49 33.02 -4.35 -7.19
C GLN A 49 31.56 -4.80 -7.03
N ALA A 50 31.02 -4.75 -5.81
CA ALA A 50 29.62 -5.08 -5.55
C ALA A 50 28.65 -4.13 -6.27
N LYS A 51 28.93 -2.82 -6.26
CA LYS A 51 28.14 -1.82 -7.02
C LYS A 51 28.15 -2.12 -8.51
N ASN A 52 29.31 -2.42 -9.08
CA ASN A 52 29.43 -2.75 -10.50
C ASN A 52 28.65 -4.03 -10.85
N ARG A 53 28.80 -5.09 -10.04
CA ARG A 53 28.02 -6.33 -10.22
C ARG A 53 26.52 -6.08 -10.17
N HIS A 54 26.06 -5.29 -9.20
CA HIS A 54 24.65 -4.93 -9.09
C HIS A 54 24.17 -4.17 -10.32
N TYR A 55 24.95 -3.18 -10.79
CA TYR A 55 24.60 -2.40 -11.97
C TYR A 55 24.45 -3.29 -13.22
N GLN A 56 25.37 -4.24 -13.43
CA GLN A 56 25.31 -5.19 -14.54
C GLN A 56 24.06 -6.09 -14.47
N LEU A 57 23.73 -6.60 -13.28
CA LEU A 57 22.52 -7.41 -13.08
C LEU A 57 21.25 -6.60 -13.35
N TYR A 58 21.20 -5.37 -12.86
CA TYR A 58 20.06 -4.48 -13.09
C TYR A 58 19.88 -4.17 -14.57
N ALA A 59 20.97 -3.85 -15.28
CA ALA A 59 20.94 -3.60 -16.72
C ALA A 59 20.39 -4.81 -17.50
N LYS A 60 20.88 -6.01 -17.19
CA LYS A 60 20.39 -7.26 -17.81
C LYS A 60 18.89 -7.47 -17.58
N ILE A 61 18.43 -7.31 -16.34
CA ILE A 61 17.01 -7.45 -16.00
C ILE A 61 16.16 -6.39 -16.73
N ALA A 62 16.67 -5.16 -16.83
CA ALA A 62 16.00 -4.10 -17.56
C ALA A 62 15.90 -4.42 -19.06
N GLU A 63 16.93 -4.99 -19.67
CA GLU A 63 16.91 -5.45 -21.07
C GLU A 63 15.91 -6.61 -21.28
N GLU A 64 15.91 -7.61 -20.40
CA GLU A 64 14.96 -8.73 -20.44
C GLU A 64 13.50 -8.26 -20.31
N HIS A 65 13.26 -7.21 -19.54
CA HIS A 65 11.92 -6.64 -19.34
C HIS A 65 11.58 -5.48 -20.30
N ALA A 66 12.54 -4.97 -21.08
CA ALA A 66 12.30 -3.87 -22.02
C ALA A 66 11.36 -4.28 -23.16
N ASN A 67 11.42 -5.54 -23.59
CA ASN A 67 10.45 -6.15 -24.49
C ASN A 67 9.76 -7.29 -23.74
N PRO A 68 8.61 -7.07 -23.08
CA PRO A 68 7.82 -8.16 -22.55
C PRO A 68 7.48 -9.09 -23.72
N HIS A 69 8.00 -10.31 -23.68
CA HIS A 69 7.75 -11.31 -24.71
C HIS A 69 6.22 -11.41 -24.91
N PRO A 70 5.68 -11.12 -26.10
CA PRO A 70 4.23 -11.05 -26.30
C PRO A 70 3.52 -12.40 -26.06
N GLU A 71 4.26 -13.50 -25.96
CA GLU A 71 3.68 -14.84 -25.74
C GLU A 71 3.45 -15.21 -24.25
N LEU A 72 4.00 -14.46 -23.29
CA LEU A 72 3.91 -14.80 -21.85
C LEU A 72 3.11 -13.80 -21.01
N ILE A 73 2.49 -12.79 -21.64
CA ILE A 73 1.36 -12.06 -21.04
C ILE A 73 0.04 -12.81 -21.27
N SER A 74 0.11 -14.10 -21.61
CA SER A 74 -0.95 -15.02 -21.24
C SER A 74 -1.09 -14.90 -19.74
N ALA A 75 -2.24 -14.42 -19.25
CA ALA A 75 -2.61 -14.51 -17.84
C ALA A 75 -2.16 -15.87 -17.26
N PRO A 76 -1.74 -15.94 -15.98
CA PRO A 76 -1.28 -17.18 -15.37
C PRO A 76 -2.23 -18.30 -15.77
N LEU A 77 -1.71 -19.33 -16.47
CA LEU A 77 -2.52 -20.46 -16.89
C LEU A 77 -3.12 -21.04 -15.61
N GLU A 78 -4.45 -20.99 -15.50
CA GLU A 78 -5.08 -21.41 -14.26
C GLU A 78 -4.79 -22.88 -13.98
N THR A 79 -4.31 -23.14 -12.77
CA THR A 79 -4.10 -24.51 -12.32
C THR A 79 -5.46 -25.17 -12.11
N GLN A 80 -5.52 -26.50 -12.28
CA GLN A 80 -6.76 -27.26 -12.07
C GLN A 80 -7.37 -27.00 -10.68
N ALA A 81 -6.52 -26.89 -9.65
CA ALA A 81 -6.96 -26.57 -8.29
C ALA A 81 -7.67 -25.21 -8.19
N VAL A 82 -7.20 -24.18 -8.90
CA VAL A 82 -7.84 -22.85 -8.91
C VAL A 82 -9.17 -22.91 -9.66
N ALA A 83 -9.23 -23.65 -10.78
CA ALA A 83 -10.47 -23.86 -11.51
C ALA A 83 -11.54 -24.57 -10.67
N GLU A 84 -11.16 -25.63 -9.95
CA GLU A 84 -12.05 -26.34 -9.02
C GLU A 84 -12.51 -25.46 -7.86
N ALA A 85 -11.59 -24.68 -7.27
CA ALA A 85 -11.92 -23.76 -6.19
C ALA A 85 -12.92 -22.70 -6.65
N ARG A 86 -12.74 -22.15 -7.86
CA ARG A 86 -13.71 -21.23 -8.46
C ARG A 86 -15.07 -21.89 -8.65
N ALA A 87 -15.11 -23.11 -9.17
CA ALA A 87 -16.37 -23.84 -9.37
C ALA A 87 -17.12 -24.07 -8.04
N LYS A 88 -16.40 -24.51 -7.00
CA LYS A 88 -16.95 -24.68 -5.64
C LYS A 88 -17.48 -23.36 -5.09
N HIS A 89 -16.72 -22.26 -5.25
CA HIS A 89 -17.14 -20.95 -4.78
C HIS A 89 -18.39 -20.44 -5.49
N ALA A 90 -18.47 -20.63 -6.81
CA ALA A 90 -19.66 -20.27 -7.59
C ALA A 90 -20.90 -21.07 -7.15
N GLN A 91 -20.75 -22.34 -6.79
CA GLN A 91 -21.84 -23.15 -6.23
C GLN A 91 -22.30 -22.63 -4.87
N LEU A 92 -21.36 -22.33 -3.96
CA LEU A 92 -21.69 -21.79 -2.63
C LEU A 92 -22.45 -20.46 -2.72
N PHE A 93 -22.03 -19.56 -3.62
CA PHE A 93 -22.75 -18.30 -3.82
C PHE A 93 -24.19 -18.51 -4.29
N ARG A 94 -24.44 -19.48 -5.16
CA ARG A 94 -25.80 -19.80 -5.61
C ARG A 94 -26.67 -20.26 -4.44
N VAL A 95 -26.16 -21.16 -3.62
CA VAL A 95 -26.90 -21.66 -2.43
C VAL A 95 -27.21 -20.52 -1.46
N ILE A 96 -26.22 -19.66 -1.17
CA ILE A 96 -26.41 -18.53 -0.26
C ILE A 96 -27.44 -17.53 -0.84
N ALA A 97 -27.37 -17.24 -2.14
CA ALA A 97 -28.34 -16.36 -2.81
C ALA A 97 -29.77 -16.91 -2.72
N GLU A 98 -29.97 -18.21 -2.93
CA GLU A 98 -31.27 -18.87 -2.79
C GLU A 98 -31.79 -18.83 -1.35
N GLN A 99 -30.92 -19.06 -0.37
CA GLN A 99 -31.27 -18.95 1.05
C GLN A 99 -31.69 -17.52 1.39
N HIS A 100 -30.94 -16.52 0.94
CA HIS A 100 -31.27 -15.12 1.16
C HIS A 100 -32.59 -14.73 0.48
N ALA A 101 -32.89 -15.25 -0.71
CA ALA A 101 -34.16 -15.02 -1.38
C ALA A 101 -35.35 -15.59 -0.58
N ARG A 102 -35.21 -16.78 0.00
CA ARG A 102 -36.25 -17.38 0.86
C ARG A 102 -36.49 -16.57 2.13
N ILE A 103 -35.41 -16.15 2.80
CA ILE A 103 -35.51 -15.33 4.01
C ILE A 103 -36.17 -13.97 3.68
N ALA A 104 -35.85 -13.36 2.55
CA ALA A 104 -36.47 -12.11 2.11
C ALA A 104 -37.98 -12.28 1.88
N ALA A 105 -38.40 -13.35 1.19
CA ALA A 105 -39.82 -13.64 0.95
C ALA A 105 -40.60 -13.89 2.25
N GLU A 106 -40.01 -14.64 3.19
CA GLU A 106 -40.62 -14.89 4.51
C GLU A 106 -40.78 -13.58 5.31
N ARG A 107 -39.74 -12.73 5.33
CA ARG A 107 -39.80 -11.43 6.01
C ARG A 107 -40.83 -10.50 5.40
N GLU A 108 -40.97 -10.48 4.07
CA GLU A 108 -41.99 -9.67 3.40
C GLU A 108 -43.42 -10.17 3.70
N ALA A 109 -43.62 -11.48 3.79
CA ALA A 109 -44.90 -12.06 4.19
C ALA A 109 -45.27 -11.68 5.63
N LEU A 110 -44.33 -11.82 6.57
CA LEU A 110 -44.52 -11.43 7.97
C LEU A 110 -44.84 -9.94 8.12
N LEU A 111 -44.12 -9.07 7.41
CA LEU A 111 -44.38 -7.63 7.42
C LEU A 111 -45.80 -7.32 6.92
N ARG A 112 -46.24 -7.95 5.83
CA ARG A 112 -47.62 -7.78 5.33
C ARG A 112 -48.66 -8.23 6.36
N GLU A 113 -48.46 -9.39 6.99
CA GLU A 113 -49.37 -9.87 8.03
C GLU A 113 -49.42 -8.94 9.25
N GLU A 114 -48.29 -8.33 9.63
CA GLU A 114 -48.23 -7.32 10.70
C GLU A 114 -48.95 -6.02 10.31
N GLU A 115 -48.76 -5.54 9.08
CA GLU A 115 -49.48 -4.37 8.54
C GLU A 115 -50.99 -4.61 8.49
N GLU A 116 -51.45 -5.79 8.05
CA GLU A 116 -52.87 -6.16 8.05
C GLU A 116 -53.45 -6.19 9.46
N LYS A 117 -52.72 -6.74 10.44
CA LYS A 117 -53.13 -6.74 11.85
C LYS A 117 -53.20 -5.34 12.44
N GLN A 118 -52.23 -4.47 12.14
CA GLN A 118 -52.24 -3.08 12.59
C GLN A 118 -53.43 -2.33 12.00
N HIS A 119 -53.68 -2.47 10.70
CA HIS A 119 -54.80 -1.82 10.04
C HIS A 119 -56.18 -2.27 10.57
N LEU A 120 -56.34 -3.57 10.88
CA LEU A 120 -57.55 -4.07 11.54
C LEU A 120 -57.73 -3.52 12.96
N GLN A 121 -56.62 -3.30 13.69
CA GLN A 121 -56.65 -2.75 15.04
C GLN A 121 -57.05 -1.26 15.04
N GLU A 122 -56.63 -0.50 14.02
CA GLU A 122 -57.01 0.91 13.84
C GLU A 122 -58.49 1.10 13.43
N LEU A 123 -59.06 0.18 12.63
CA LEU A 123 -60.49 0.21 12.25
C LEU A 123 -61.44 -0.24 13.37
N GLY A 124 -60.91 -0.88 14.42
CA GLY A 124 -61.67 -1.36 15.58
C GLY A 124 -61.70 -0.41 16.77
N GLN A 125 -61.10 0.78 16.66
CA GLN A 125 -61.15 1.88 17.64
C GLN A 125 -62.07 3.00 17.14
#